data_AF-A0A7Y5V3K1-F1
#
_entry.id   AF-A0A7Y5V3K1-F1
#
_cell.length_a   1.000
_cell.length_b   1.000
_cell.length_c   1.000
_cell.angle_alpha   90.00
_cell.angle_beta   90.00
_cell.angle_gamma   90.00
#
_symmetry.space_group_name_H-M   'P 1'
#
loop_
_entity.id
_entity.type
_entity.pdbx_description
1 polymer ?
#
loop_
_entity_poly.entity_id
_entity_poly.type
_entity_poly.pdbx_seq_one_letter_code
_entity_poly.pdbx_strand_id
1 'polypeptide(L)'
;MASAANCWRGLARVATAEENAVEADGFYCRALRIQAALAQRHSSYGRVLKFWRDEHRAMLQRFGIESQCANEFTSEAAAPDAPSTLPREVVETFASNTVAVCTGVPEKRDEWREALTGIRADFAKRGADWAAEVAFVEALIAIVNGGAPVLPAENPYAGVVRQVVEAVRSGEDGKEKD
;
A
#
# COMPACT_ATOMS: atom_id res chain seq x y z
N MET A 1 -0.90 1.63 16.42
CA MET A 1 -1.36 0.93 15.20
C MET A 1 -1.04 1.81 14.01
N ALA A 2 -0.04 1.43 13.21
CA ALA A 2 0.30 2.17 12.00
C ALA A 2 -0.60 1.71 10.84
N SER A 3 -1.39 2.61 10.26
CA SER A 3 -2.24 2.28 9.11
C SER A 3 -1.40 2.12 7.84
N ALA A 4 -1.87 1.37 6.85
CA ALA A 4 -1.25 1.25 5.51
C ALA A 4 -0.86 2.62 4.92
N ALA A 5 -1.67 3.63 5.19
CA ALA A 5 -1.46 4.97 4.69
C ALA A 5 -0.24 5.67 5.38
N ASN A 6 0.11 5.30 6.63
CA ASN A 6 1.33 5.76 7.29
C ASN A 6 2.59 5.21 6.64
N CYS A 7 2.54 3.98 6.09
CA CYS A 7 3.67 3.39 5.39
C CYS A 7 3.97 4.15 4.09
N TRP A 8 2.94 4.46 3.29
CA TRP A 8 3.10 5.29 2.09
C TRP A 8 3.66 6.67 2.38
N ARG A 9 3.23 7.29 3.48
CA ARG A 9 3.81 8.55 3.94
C ARG A 9 5.29 8.41 4.34
N GLY A 10 5.68 7.27 4.92
CA GLY A 10 7.08 6.94 5.22
C GLY A 10 7.93 6.85 3.95
N LEU A 11 7.46 6.13 2.94
CA LEU A 11 8.11 6.03 1.64
C LEU A 11 8.19 7.39 0.93
N ALA A 12 7.12 8.19 0.98
CA ALA A 12 7.11 9.54 0.42
C ALA A 12 8.19 10.45 1.04
N ARG A 13 8.42 10.32 2.35
CA ARG A 13 9.45 11.06 3.07
C ARG A 13 10.87 10.62 2.71
N VAL A 14 11.07 9.33 2.45
CA VAL A 14 12.36 8.79 2.00
C VAL A 14 12.67 9.28 0.59
N ALA A 15 11.73 9.13 -0.36
CA ALA A 15 11.89 9.67 -1.71
C ALA A 15 12.11 11.20 -1.72
N THR A 16 11.45 11.92 -0.80
CA THR A 16 11.69 13.36 -0.59
C THR A 16 13.12 13.63 -0.10
N ALA A 17 13.65 12.81 0.80
CA ALA A 17 15.02 12.96 1.32
C ALA A 17 16.09 12.60 0.27
N GLU A 18 15.77 11.70 -0.65
CA GLU A 18 16.60 11.33 -1.80
C GLU A 18 16.44 12.27 -3.00
N GLU A 19 15.70 13.38 -2.83
CA GLU A 19 15.40 14.37 -3.86
C GLU A 19 14.66 13.80 -5.09
N ASN A 20 14.05 12.62 -4.96
CA ASN A 20 13.21 12.01 -5.98
C ASN A 20 11.76 12.51 -5.87
N ALA A 21 11.53 13.76 -6.27
CA ALA A 21 10.27 14.45 -6.10
C ALA A 21 9.08 13.78 -6.81
N VAL A 22 9.32 13.15 -7.97
CA VAL A 22 8.26 12.47 -8.74
C VAL A 22 7.78 11.21 -8.01
N GLU A 23 8.72 10.42 -7.49
CA GLU A 23 8.38 9.23 -6.71
C GLU A 23 7.72 9.60 -5.38
N ALA A 24 8.20 10.66 -4.73
CA ALA A 24 7.57 11.22 -3.53
C ALA A 24 6.12 11.66 -3.78
N ASP A 25 5.83 12.33 -4.91
CA ASP A 25 4.47 12.71 -5.30
C ASP A 25 3.58 11.47 -5.44
N GLY A 26 4.06 10.43 -6.12
CA GLY A 26 3.34 9.16 -6.27
C GLY A 26 2.99 8.51 -4.92
N PHE A 27 3.94 8.47 -3.98
CA PHE A 27 3.70 7.92 -2.65
C PHE A 27 2.74 8.77 -1.82
N TYR A 28 2.84 10.11 -1.87
CA TYR A 28 1.88 10.98 -1.20
C TYR A 28 0.47 10.82 -1.79
N CYS A 29 0.32 10.72 -3.11
CA CYS A 29 -0.97 10.54 -3.76
C CYS A 29 -1.66 9.25 -3.32
N ARG A 30 -0.92 8.13 -3.25
CA ARG A 30 -1.45 6.85 -2.73
C ARG A 30 -1.84 6.94 -1.26
N ALA A 31 -0.98 7.55 -0.42
CA ALA A 31 -1.27 7.75 1.00
C ALA A 31 -2.56 8.56 1.22
N LEU A 32 -2.72 9.65 0.45
CA LEU A 32 -3.85 10.57 0.53
C LEU A 32 -5.15 9.92 0.08
N ARG A 33 -5.14 9.10 -0.97
CA ARG A 33 -6.34 8.39 -1.44
C ARG A 33 -6.87 7.43 -0.39
N ILE A 34 -5.98 6.62 0.20
CA ILE A 34 -6.35 5.67 1.25
C ILE A 34 -6.92 6.41 2.46
N GLN A 35 -6.30 7.53 2.87
CA GLN A 35 -6.86 8.31 3.98
C GLN A 35 -8.16 9.03 3.65
N ALA A 36 -8.37 9.44 2.40
CA ALA A 36 -9.64 10.03 1.99
C ALA A 36 -10.79 9.02 2.14
N ALA A 37 -10.59 7.79 1.66
CA ALA A 37 -11.58 6.72 1.81
C ALA A 37 -11.86 6.38 3.29
N LEU A 38 -10.82 6.37 4.14
CA LEU A 38 -10.99 6.17 5.58
C LEU A 38 -11.72 7.35 6.26
N ALA A 39 -11.42 8.59 5.85
CA ALA A 39 -12.06 9.79 6.39
C ALA A 39 -13.55 9.88 6.04
N GLN A 40 -13.97 9.34 4.89
CA GLN A 40 -15.38 9.22 4.54
C GLN A 40 -16.15 8.29 5.49
N ARG A 41 -15.51 7.20 5.95
CA ARG A 41 -16.13 6.22 6.86
C ARG A 41 -16.00 6.61 8.33
N HIS A 42 -14.98 7.40 8.67
CA HIS A 42 -14.63 7.75 10.04
C HIS A 42 -14.12 9.20 10.13
N SER A 43 -14.91 10.08 10.75
CA SER A 43 -14.62 11.52 10.86
C SER A 43 -13.32 11.85 11.62
N SER A 44 -12.84 10.94 12.48
CA SER A 44 -11.57 11.06 13.20
C SER A 44 -10.36 11.15 12.27
N TYR A 45 -10.43 10.60 11.06
CA TYR A 45 -9.34 10.63 10.08
C TYR A 45 -9.29 11.93 9.26
N GLY A 46 -10.31 12.80 9.36
CA GLY A 46 -10.33 14.08 8.63
C GLY A 46 -9.15 15.01 9.01
N ARG A 47 -8.76 15.03 10.29
CA ARG A 47 -7.59 15.80 10.76
C ARG A 47 -6.27 15.24 10.21
N VAL A 48 -6.17 13.90 10.12
CA VAL A 48 -4.98 13.21 9.58
C VAL A 48 -4.85 13.46 8.09
N LEU A 49 -5.95 13.34 7.34
CA LEU A 49 -6.00 13.63 5.91
C LEU A 49 -5.59 15.07 5.60
N LYS A 50 -6.09 16.04 6.37
CA LYS A 50 -5.72 17.46 6.21
C LYS A 50 -4.21 17.65 6.38
N PHE A 51 -3.65 17.12 7.47
CA PHE A 51 -2.22 17.22 7.76
C PHE A 51 -1.35 16.65 6.62
N TRP A 52 -1.76 15.54 6.01
CA TRP A 52 -1.00 14.94 4.92
C TRP A 52 -1.09 15.73 3.62
N ARG A 53 -2.25 16.35 3.35
CA ARG A 53 -2.40 17.25 2.19
C ARG A 53 -1.49 18.47 2.33
N ASP A 54 -1.37 19.01 3.55
CA ASP A 54 -0.50 20.15 3.82
C ASP A 54 0.99 19.77 3.62
N GLU A 55 1.40 18.59 4.08
CA GLU A 55 2.77 18.09 3.89
C GLU A 55 3.11 17.81 2.43
N HIS A 56 2.20 17.15 1.71
CA HIS A 56 2.34 16.91 0.27
C HIS A 56 2.46 18.23 -0.50
N ARG A 57 1.62 19.23 -0.19
CA ARG A 57 1.72 20.56 -0.78
C ARG A 57 3.06 21.23 -0.52
N ALA A 58 3.58 21.14 0.70
CA ALA A 58 4.87 21.70 1.05
C ALA A 58 6.02 21.05 0.24
N MET A 59 5.94 19.72 0.05
CA MET A 59 6.88 18.99 -0.80
C MET A 59 6.80 19.48 -2.25
N LEU A 60 5.61 19.54 -2.85
CA LEU A 60 5.43 20.02 -4.23
C LEU A 60 6.00 21.43 -4.44
N GLN A 61 5.76 22.34 -3.49
CA GLN A 61 6.31 23.70 -3.51
C GLN A 61 7.84 23.72 -3.42
N ARG A 62 8.42 22.86 -2.57
CA ARG A 62 9.88 22.78 -2.40
C ARG A 62 10.58 22.35 -3.69
N PHE A 63 10.01 21.39 -4.42
CA PHE A 63 10.62 20.85 -5.64
C PHE A 63 10.10 21.51 -6.93
N GLY A 64 9.11 22.41 -6.83
CA GLY A 64 8.54 23.09 -7.99
C GLY A 64 7.83 22.14 -8.97
N ILE A 65 7.27 21.04 -8.47
CA ILE A 65 6.60 20.03 -9.29
C ILE A 65 5.07 20.19 -9.23
N GLU A 66 4.40 19.94 -10.35
CA GLU A 66 2.95 19.83 -10.41
C GLU A 66 2.52 18.42 -9.99
N SER A 67 1.52 18.34 -9.11
CA SER A 67 1.07 17.05 -8.61
C SER A 67 0.24 16.30 -9.63
N GLN A 68 0.50 15.01 -9.74
CA GLN A 68 -0.30 14.09 -10.55
C GLN A 68 -1.67 13.79 -9.92
N CYS A 69 -1.82 14.03 -8.61
CA CYS A 69 -3.07 13.82 -7.87
C CYS A 69 -4.26 14.61 -8.44
N ALA A 70 -4.04 15.80 -9.01
CA ALA A 70 -5.12 16.73 -9.35
C ALA A 70 -6.12 16.17 -10.38
N ASN A 71 -5.70 15.19 -11.20
CA ASN A 71 -6.53 14.61 -12.24
C ASN A 71 -7.28 13.33 -11.82
N GLU A 72 -6.97 12.72 -10.67
CA GLU A 72 -7.58 11.43 -10.27
C GLU A 72 -8.70 11.57 -9.23
N PHE A 73 -8.91 12.74 -8.61
CA PHE A 73 -9.93 12.92 -7.55
C PHE A 73 -11.37 13.14 -8.06
N THR A 74 -11.57 13.27 -9.37
CA THR A 74 -12.89 13.53 -9.99
C THR A 74 -13.57 12.31 -10.60
N SER A 75 -12.97 11.11 -10.55
CA SER A 75 -13.65 9.88 -11.01
C SER A 75 -14.23 9.12 -9.82
N GLU A 76 -15.32 9.67 -9.28
CA GLU A 76 -16.26 8.95 -8.43
C GLU A 76 -17.30 8.26 -9.33
N ALA A 77 -17.19 6.94 -9.46
CA ALA A 77 -18.31 6.12 -9.88
C ALA A 77 -18.63 5.16 -8.73
N ALA A 78 -19.73 5.46 -8.04
CA ALA A 78 -20.35 4.59 -7.07
C ALA A 78 -20.59 3.19 -7.66
N ALA A 79 -20.37 2.16 -6.87
CA ALA A 79 -20.89 0.82 -7.14
C ALA A 79 -21.57 0.28 -5.86
N PRO A 80 -22.69 -0.44 -6.02
CA PRO A 80 -23.60 -0.86 -4.95
C PRO A 80 -22.98 -1.98 -4.11
N ASP A 81 -23.63 -2.31 -2.98
CA ASP A 81 -23.30 -3.40 -2.03
C ASP A 81 -22.51 -4.56 -2.67
N ALA A 82 -21.19 -4.43 -2.67
CA ALA A 82 -20.27 -5.48 -3.11
C ALA A 82 -19.87 -6.29 -1.87
N PRO A 83 -19.73 -7.63 -1.99
CA PRO A 83 -19.27 -8.47 -0.88
C PRO A 83 -17.96 -7.91 -0.32
N SER A 84 -17.83 -7.93 1.01
CA SER A 84 -16.74 -7.39 1.83
C SER A 84 -15.35 -7.72 1.29
N THR A 85 -14.92 -7.01 0.26
CA THR A 85 -13.66 -7.22 -0.45
C THR A 85 -12.95 -5.89 -0.55
N LEU A 86 -11.62 -5.93 -0.45
CA LEU A 86 -10.80 -4.74 -0.59
C LEU A 86 -10.97 -4.15 -1.98
N PRO A 87 -11.03 -2.80 -2.10
CA PRO A 87 -10.97 -2.16 -3.39
C PRO A 87 -9.72 -2.60 -4.14
N ARG A 88 -9.86 -2.85 -5.44
CA ARG A 88 -8.76 -3.29 -6.32
C ARG A 88 -7.49 -2.47 -6.13
N GLU A 89 -7.62 -1.15 -6.05
CA GLU A 89 -6.49 -0.25 -5.85
C GLU A 89 -5.71 -0.56 -4.55
N VAL A 90 -6.40 -0.92 -3.47
CA VAL A 90 -5.76 -1.28 -2.20
C VAL A 90 -5.01 -2.61 -2.34
N VAL A 91 -5.57 -3.55 -3.09
CA VAL A 91 -4.94 -4.85 -3.36
C VAL A 91 -3.66 -4.67 -4.19
N GLU A 92 -3.73 -3.91 -5.28
CA GLU A 92 -2.59 -3.60 -6.16
C GLU A 92 -1.50 -2.82 -5.42
N THR A 93 -1.91 -1.91 -4.53
CA THR A 93 -1.04 -1.15 -3.63
C THR A 93 -0.24 -2.06 -2.71
N PHE A 94 -0.89 -3.03 -2.04
CA PHE A 94 -0.18 -3.98 -1.18
C PHE A 94 0.77 -4.88 -1.97
N ALA A 95 0.34 -5.33 -3.15
CA ALA A 95 1.15 -6.13 -4.06
C ALA A 95 2.40 -5.37 -4.50
N SER A 96 2.25 -4.15 -5.03
CA SER A 96 3.34 -3.31 -5.51
C SER A 96 4.37 -3.00 -4.41
N ASN A 97 3.93 -2.65 -3.20
CA ASN A 97 4.84 -2.44 -2.07
C ASN A 97 5.62 -3.69 -1.70
N THR A 98 4.94 -4.83 -1.70
CA THR A 98 5.56 -6.10 -1.34
C THR A 98 6.67 -6.46 -2.33
N VAL A 99 6.44 -6.25 -3.63
CA VAL A 99 7.49 -6.40 -4.66
C VAL A 99 8.63 -5.43 -4.40
N ALA A 100 8.33 -4.13 -4.24
CA ALA A 100 9.34 -3.09 -4.08
C ALA A 100 10.28 -3.35 -2.89
N VAL A 101 9.75 -3.73 -1.72
CA VAL A 101 10.60 -4.01 -0.55
C VAL A 101 11.35 -5.35 -0.64
N CYS A 102 10.91 -6.27 -1.50
CA CYS A 102 11.62 -7.53 -1.71
C CYS A 102 12.73 -7.40 -2.76
N THR A 103 12.59 -6.51 -3.74
CA THR A 103 13.52 -6.42 -4.88
C THR A 103 14.34 -5.13 -4.90
N GLY A 104 13.76 -3.99 -4.55
CA GLY A 104 14.36 -2.66 -4.70
C GLY A 104 14.88 -2.03 -3.42
N VAL A 105 14.08 -2.05 -2.34
CA VAL A 105 14.33 -1.32 -1.08
C VAL A 105 14.31 -2.25 0.15
N PRO A 106 15.24 -3.21 0.25
CA PRO A 106 15.24 -4.22 1.31
C PRO A 106 15.37 -3.64 2.73
N GLU A 107 15.94 -2.46 2.91
CA GLU A 107 16.01 -1.74 4.18
C GLU A 107 14.62 -1.33 4.72
N LYS A 108 13.60 -1.30 3.86
CA LYS A 108 12.20 -1.06 4.24
C LYS A 108 11.39 -2.32 4.54
N ARG A 109 12.00 -3.50 4.38
CA ARG A 109 11.32 -4.79 4.53
C ARG A 109 10.73 -4.98 5.93
N ASP A 110 11.47 -4.63 6.98
CA ASP A 110 10.98 -4.74 8.36
C ASP A 110 9.85 -3.75 8.68
N GLU A 111 9.97 -2.50 8.22
CA GLU A 111 8.93 -1.49 8.37
C GLU A 111 7.64 -1.93 7.66
N TRP A 112 7.75 -2.49 6.45
CA TRP A 112 6.61 -3.00 5.70
C TRP A 112 5.98 -4.23 6.35
N ARG A 113 6.80 -5.16 6.86
CA ARG A 113 6.33 -6.34 7.62
C ARG A 113 5.52 -5.94 8.85
N GLU A 114 5.98 -4.94 9.60
CA GLU A 114 5.24 -4.43 10.76
C GLU A 114 3.91 -3.80 10.35
N ALA A 115 3.90 -3.00 9.27
CA ALA A 115 2.67 -2.41 8.73
C ALA A 115 1.65 -3.49 8.33
N LEU A 116 2.08 -4.52 7.59
CA LEU A 116 1.22 -5.66 7.22
C LEU A 116 0.69 -6.40 8.45
N THR A 117 1.52 -6.59 9.48
CA THR A 117 1.09 -7.24 10.74
C THR A 117 -0.01 -6.43 11.44
N GLY A 118 0.11 -5.10 11.45
CA GLY A 118 -0.94 -4.21 11.96
C GLY A 118 -2.24 -4.33 11.16
N ILE A 119 -2.15 -4.33 9.83
CA ILE A 119 -3.31 -4.47 8.93
C ILE A 119 -4.00 -5.83 9.13
N ARG A 120 -3.23 -6.93 9.23
CA ARG A 120 -3.76 -8.26 9.52
C ARG A 120 -4.56 -8.26 10.82
N ALA A 121 -4.00 -7.69 11.89
CA ALA A 121 -4.68 -7.61 13.19
C ALA A 121 -5.98 -6.80 13.11
N ASP A 122 -6.01 -5.73 12.31
CA ASP A 122 -7.21 -4.92 12.11
C ASP A 122 -8.28 -5.65 11.30
N PHE A 123 -7.91 -6.45 10.29
CA PHE A 123 -8.87 -7.31 9.57
C PHE A 123 -9.40 -8.43 10.46
N ALA A 124 -8.53 -9.09 11.22
CA ALA A 124 -8.93 -10.17 12.12
C ALA A 124 -9.96 -9.72 13.19
N LYS A 125 -9.86 -8.48 13.68
CA LYS A 125 -10.82 -7.90 14.65
C LYS A 125 -12.21 -7.68 14.07
N ARG A 126 -12.36 -7.60 12.74
CA ARG A 126 -13.66 -7.31 12.08
C ARG A 126 -14.56 -8.54 11.96
N GLY A 127 -14.03 -9.73 12.21
CA GLY A 127 -14.80 -10.98 12.21
C GLY A 127 -14.64 -11.81 10.95
N ALA A 128 -15.46 -12.85 10.83
CA ALA A 128 -15.31 -13.91 9.83
C ALA A 128 -15.42 -13.43 8.38
N ASP A 129 -16.19 -12.36 8.12
CA ASP A 129 -16.35 -11.80 6.78
C ASP A 129 -15.05 -11.23 6.19
N TRP A 130 -14.02 -11.04 7.03
CA TRP A 130 -12.71 -10.52 6.65
C TRP A 130 -11.63 -11.60 6.57
N ALA A 131 -12.01 -12.89 6.65
CA ALA A 131 -11.05 -13.99 6.63
C ALA A 131 -10.24 -14.05 5.33
N ALA A 132 -10.84 -13.65 4.21
CA ALA A 132 -10.16 -13.61 2.92
C ALA A 132 -9.01 -12.58 2.91
N GLU A 133 -9.24 -11.41 3.50
CA GLU A 133 -8.27 -10.31 3.62
C GLU A 133 -7.18 -10.63 4.63
N VAL A 134 -7.52 -11.31 5.74
CA VAL A 134 -6.51 -11.81 6.69
C VAL A 134 -5.56 -12.76 5.99
N ALA A 135 -6.09 -13.76 5.27
CA ALA A 135 -5.27 -14.73 4.54
C ALA A 135 -4.43 -14.07 3.44
N PHE A 136 -4.97 -13.07 2.75
CA PHE A 136 -4.22 -12.29 1.76
C PHE A 136 -3.03 -11.55 2.39
N VAL A 137 -3.23 -10.86 3.51
CA VAL A 137 -2.15 -10.13 4.18
C VAL A 137 -1.13 -11.10 4.80
N GLU A 138 -1.55 -12.26 5.31
CA GLU A 138 -0.64 -13.32 5.76
C GLU A 138 0.25 -13.84 4.64
N ALA A 139 -0.31 -14.05 3.44
CA ALA A 139 0.45 -14.45 2.26
C ALA A 139 1.51 -13.39 1.90
N LEU A 140 1.17 -12.10 1.95
CA LEU A 140 2.14 -11.03 1.71
C LEU A 140 3.24 -11.01 2.79
N ILE A 141 2.91 -11.20 4.06
CA ILE A 141 3.90 -11.30 5.15
C ILE A 141 4.86 -12.47 4.90
N ALA A 142 4.35 -13.63 4.46
CA ALA A 142 5.18 -14.78 4.12
C ALA A 142 6.20 -14.44 3.01
N ILE A 143 5.75 -13.78 1.94
CA ILE A 143 6.62 -13.32 0.85
C ILE A 143 7.69 -12.35 1.36
N VAL A 144 7.30 -11.37 2.18
CA VAL A 144 8.23 -10.41 2.78
C VAL A 144 9.28 -11.10 3.65
N ASN A 145 8.94 -12.22 4.29
CA ASN A 145 9.88 -13.03 5.07
C ASN A 145 10.74 -13.99 4.22
N GLY A 146 10.60 -13.97 2.89
CA GLY A 146 11.26 -14.93 1.98
C GLY A 146 10.66 -16.34 2.03
N GLY A 147 9.47 -16.50 2.61
CA GLY A 147 8.76 -17.77 2.70
C GLY A 147 7.73 -17.95 1.58
N ALA A 148 7.24 -19.18 1.44
CA ALA A 148 6.15 -19.49 0.52
C ALA A 148 4.80 -19.01 1.10
N PRO A 149 4.01 -18.20 0.37
CA PRO A 149 2.69 -17.82 0.82
C PRO A 149 1.74 -19.02 0.83
N VAL A 150 0.89 -19.09 1.87
CA VAL A 150 -0.20 -20.07 1.93
C VAL A 150 -1.50 -19.31 1.73
N LEU A 151 -2.20 -19.60 0.63
CA LEU A 151 -3.49 -19.00 0.32
C LEU A 151 -4.38 -20.02 -0.41
N PRO A 152 -5.62 -20.27 0.04
CA PRO A 152 -6.55 -21.15 -0.67
C PRO A 152 -6.79 -20.70 -2.11
N ALA A 153 -6.95 -21.64 -3.04
CA ALA A 153 -7.15 -21.34 -4.45
C ALA A 153 -8.47 -20.59 -4.70
N GLU A 154 -9.44 -20.78 -3.82
CA GLU A 154 -10.76 -20.15 -3.83
C GLU A 154 -10.73 -18.72 -3.27
N ASN A 155 -9.61 -18.27 -2.70
CA ASN A 155 -9.48 -16.92 -2.18
C ASN A 155 -9.45 -15.90 -3.35
N PRO A 156 -10.24 -14.81 -3.29
CA PRO A 156 -10.33 -13.83 -4.37
C PRO A 156 -8.99 -13.14 -4.72
N TYR A 157 -8.02 -13.17 -3.80
CA TYR A 157 -6.70 -12.55 -3.97
C TYR A 157 -5.61 -13.51 -4.46
N ALA A 158 -5.93 -14.80 -4.67
CA ALA A 158 -4.96 -15.82 -5.07
C ALA A 158 -4.25 -15.52 -6.40
N GLY A 159 -4.94 -14.85 -7.35
CA GLY A 159 -4.32 -14.39 -8.59
C GLY A 159 -3.22 -13.35 -8.35
N VAL A 160 -3.48 -12.37 -7.48
CA VAL A 160 -2.55 -11.28 -7.18
C VAL A 160 -1.33 -11.79 -6.41
N VAL A 161 -1.53 -12.65 -5.42
CA VAL A 161 -0.41 -13.23 -4.66
C VAL A 161 0.55 -14.00 -5.56
N ARG A 162 0.03 -14.76 -6.53
CA ARG A 162 0.88 -15.43 -7.54
C ARG A 162 1.70 -14.43 -8.35
N GLN A 163 1.09 -13.34 -8.81
CA GLN A 163 1.81 -12.30 -9.55
C GLN A 163 2.92 -11.65 -8.72
N VAL A 164 2.69 -11.42 -7.41
CA VAL A 164 3.71 -10.89 -6.51
C VAL A 164 4.89 -11.86 -6.39
N VAL A 165 4.64 -13.16 -6.20
CA VAL A 165 5.70 -14.18 -6.13
C VAL A 165 6.54 -14.19 -7.40
N GLU A 166 5.90 -14.23 -8.57
CA GLU A 166 6.62 -14.22 -9.86
C GLU A 166 7.46 -12.94 -10.04
N ALA A 167 6.91 -11.78 -9.67
CA ALA A 167 7.62 -10.50 -9.76
C ALA A 167 8.82 -10.42 -8.81
N VAL A 168 8.69 -10.95 -7.59
CA VAL A 168 9.81 -11.02 -6.62
C VAL A 168 10.91 -11.91 -7.14
N ARG A 169 10.58 -13.13 -7.61
CA ARG A 169 11.57 -14.07 -8.18
C ARG A 169 12.31 -13.47 -9.38
N SER A 170 11.56 -12.86 -10.29
CA SER A 170 12.14 -12.21 -11.48
C SER A 170 13.07 -11.05 -11.12
N GLY A 171 12.80 -10.34 -10.01
CA GLY A 171 13.66 -9.26 -9.52
C GLY A 171 14.91 -9.75 -8.78
N GLU A 172 14.90 -10.96 -8.22
CA GLU A 172 16.06 -11.60 -7.61
C GLU A 172 17.03 -12.14 -8.68
N ASP A 173 16.51 -12.79 -9.73
CA ASP A 173 17.30 -13.35 -10.84
C ASP A 173 18.07 -12.27 -11.64
N GLY A 174 17.62 -11.01 -11.57
CA GLY A 174 18.28 -9.87 -12.22
C GLY A 174 19.49 -9.30 -11.48
N LYS A 175 19.74 -9.70 -10.21
CA LYS A 175 20.86 -9.20 -9.39
C LYS A 175 22.13 -10.07 -9.46
N GLU A 176 22.11 -11.21 -10.15
CA GLU A 176 23.25 -12.13 -10.27
C GLU A 176 24.00 -11.96 -11.62
N LYS A 177 24.32 -10.72 -11.99
CA LYS A 177 25.30 -10.39 -13.03
C LYS A 177 25.93 -9.02 -12.77
N ASP A 178 26.89 -8.97 -11.85
CA ASP A 178 28.00 -8.00 -11.87
C ASP A 178 29.16 -8.51 -11.02
#